data_AF-M1R9I2-F1
#
_entry.id   AF-M1R9I2-F1
#
_cell.length_a   1.000
_cell.length_b   1.000
_cell.length_c   1.000
_cell.angle_alpha   90.00
_cell.angle_beta   90.00
_cell.angle_gamma   90.00
#
_symmetry.space_group_name_H-M   'P 1'
#
loop_
_entity.id
_entity.type
_entity.pdbx_description
1 polymer ?
#
loop_
_entity_poly.entity_id
_entity_poly.type
_entity_poly.pdbx_seq_one_letter_code
_entity_poly.pdbx_strand_id
1 'polypeptide(L)'
;MKDNEKDIVIKDKFLDQDNRNIEDFQAIKDFFLDLKQSSFYLSYAEELYLDHILKKKVPKEVIISGIEKYMYRLPEFKRRKAMLFMCDNDINTSITDFIRRMWANSDEHWYIGRFDLHIKRLKYIGLDKKYNISLDKIPYPTTEEEAASTLNRIKKQIFEKEWDLLSQETKSMILQKYEKFKNFPELYDKMIMDHVLHVLNLDWIDLYTLS
;
A
#
# COMPACT_ATOMS: atom_id res chain seq x y z
N MET A 1 3.21 13.24 -27.41
CA MET A 1 3.76 11.88 -27.62
C MET A 1 4.20 11.18 -26.33
N LYS A 2 4.45 11.88 -25.19
CA LYS A 2 4.82 11.23 -23.92
C LYS A 2 3.66 10.60 -23.13
N ASP A 3 2.44 11.08 -23.34
CA ASP A 3 1.26 10.60 -22.59
C ASP A 3 0.88 9.16 -22.97
N ASN A 4 1.08 8.81 -24.24
CA ASN A 4 0.84 7.44 -24.73
C ASN A 4 1.81 6.42 -24.13
N GLU A 5 3.08 6.75 -23.92
CA GLU A 5 4.04 5.78 -23.34
C GLU A 5 3.68 5.39 -21.91
N LYS A 6 3.26 6.36 -21.08
CA LYS A 6 2.81 6.08 -19.71
C LYS A 6 1.54 5.26 -19.68
N ASP A 7 0.57 5.61 -20.52
CA ASP A 7 -0.68 4.85 -20.64
C ASP A 7 -0.41 3.42 -21.13
N ILE A 8 0.50 3.24 -22.09
CA ILE A 8 0.94 1.93 -22.55
C ILE A 8 1.59 1.16 -21.41
N VAL A 9 2.52 1.76 -20.64
CA VAL A 9 3.16 1.07 -19.50
C VAL A 9 2.15 0.66 -18.43
N ILE A 10 1.16 1.51 -18.12
CA ILE A 10 0.13 1.17 -17.13
C ILE A 10 -0.79 0.09 -17.66
N LYS A 11 -1.24 0.17 -18.92
CA LYS A 11 -2.05 -0.88 -19.54
C LYS A 11 -1.31 -2.20 -19.65
N ASP A 12 -0.04 -2.18 -20.05
CA ASP A 12 0.79 -3.38 -20.14
C ASP A 12 1.01 -3.98 -18.76
N LYS A 13 1.43 -3.23 -17.74
CA LYS A 13 1.56 -3.76 -16.37
C LYS A 13 0.23 -4.14 -15.71
N PHE A 14 -0.88 -3.59 -16.19
CA PHE A 14 -2.21 -4.02 -15.79
C PHE A 14 -2.51 -5.43 -16.32
N LEU A 15 -2.03 -5.74 -17.53
CA LEU A 15 -2.16 -7.06 -18.17
C LEU A 15 -1.07 -8.05 -17.67
N ASP A 16 0.12 -7.55 -17.33
CA ASP A 16 1.33 -8.33 -17.01
C ASP A 16 1.48 -8.60 -15.50
N GLN A 17 0.36 -8.82 -14.81
CA GLN A 17 0.38 -9.15 -13.39
C GLN A 17 0.81 -10.60 -13.17
N ASP A 18 2.12 -10.86 -13.10
CA ASP A 18 2.62 -12.02 -12.35
C ASP A 18 4.11 -11.91 -12.01
N ASN A 19 4.40 -11.18 -10.93
CA ASN A 19 5.57 -11.45 -10.11
C ASN A 19 5.11 -11.53 -8.64
N ARG A 20 4.25 -12.51 -8.39
CA ARG A 20 3.83 -12.90 -7.03
C ARG A 20 5.06 -13.44 -6.31
N ASN A 21 5.28 -13.04 -5.06
CA ASN A 21 5.98 -13.93 -4.15
C ASN A 21 5.02 -15.08 -3.84
N ILE A 22 5.02 -16.10 -4.70
CA ILE A 22 4.03 -17.20 -4.71
C ILE A 22 3.99 -17.89 -3.34
N GLU A 23 5.14 -18.02 -2.68
CA GLU A 23 5.26 -18.64 -1.36
C GLU A 23 4.55 -17.82 -0.28
N ASP A 24 4.80 -16.50 -0.23
CA ASP A 24 4.15 -15.62 0.76
C ASP A 24 2.65 -15.50 0.50
N PHE A 25 2.24 -15.38 -0.76
CA PHE A 25 0.83 -15.35 -1.15
C PHE A 25 0.12 -16.62 -0.67
N GLN A 26 0.67 -17.78 -0.99
CA GLN A 26 0.05 -19.06 -0.64
C GLN A 26 0.00 -19.27 0.87
N ALA A 27 1.08 -18.93 1.59
CA ALA A 27 1.12 -19.03 3.05
C ALA A 27 0.05 -18.17 3.75
N ILE A 28 -0.10 -16.90 3.35
CA ILE A 28 -1.10 -16.00 3.94
C ILE A 28 -2.52 -16.44 3.59
N LYS A 29 -2.72 -16.87 2.33
CA LYS A 29 -4.00 -17.40 1.85
C LYS A 29 -4.44 -18.62 2.67
N ASP A 30 -3.57 -19.62 2.79
CA ASP A 30 -3.89 -20.86 3.50
C ASP A 30 -4.18 -20.59 4.97
N PHE A 31 -3.37 -19.73 5.60
CA PHE A 31 -3.58 -19.30 6.97
C PHE A 31 -4.95 -18.63 7.19
N PHE A 32 -5.33 -17.69 6.33
CA PHE A 32 -6.61 -17.01 6.45
C PHE A 32 -7.80 -17.94 6.23
N LEU A 33 -7.70 -18.87 5.27
CA LEU A 33 -8.75 -19.85 4.99
C LEU A 33 -8.94 -20.85 6.13
N ASP A 34 -7.84 -21.25 6.78
CA ASP A 34 -7.88 -22.09 7.98
C ASP A 34 -8.60 -21.38 9.14
N LEU A 35 -8.27 -20.11 9.40
CA LEU A 35 -8.98 -19.29 10.41
C LEU A 35 -10.47 -19.08 10.10
N LYS A 36 -10.83 -19.02 8.80
CA LYS A 36 -12.23 -18.99 8.37
C LYS A 36 -12.93 -20.34 8.52
N GLN A 37 -12.22 -21.44 8.76
CA GLN A 37 -12.72 -22.81 8.65
C GLN A 37 -13.41 -23.04 7.30
N SER A 38 -12.82 -22.51 6.23
CA SER A 38 -13.37 -22.52 4.88
C SER A 38 -12.52 -23.40 3.99
N SER A 39 -13.14 -24.38 3.34
CA SER A 39 -12.52 -25.18 2.26
C SER A 39 -12.54 -24.46 0.90
N PHE A 40 -13.10 -23.25 0.83
CA PHE A 40 -13.22 -22.47 -0.40
C PHE A 40 -12.00 -21.57 -0.64
N TYR A 41 -11.81 -21.20 -1.91
CA TYR A 41 -10.82 -20.23 -2.37
C TYR A 41 -11.11 -18.81 -1.86
N LEU A 42 -10.09 -17.94 -1.88
CA LEU A 42 -10.29 -16.50 -1.76
C LEU A 42 -11.15 -16.00 -2.92
N SER A 43 -12.04 -15.05 -2.65
CA SER A 43 -12.70 -14.33 -3.74
C SER A 43 -11.68 -13.45 -4.49
N TYR A 44 -11.97 -13.10 -5.74
CA TYR A 44 -11.12 -12.20 -6.53
C TYR A 44 -10.79 -10.88 -5.81
N ALA A 45 -11.75 -10.33 -5.03
CA ALA A 45 -11.50 -9.14 -4.22
C ALA A 45 -10.49 -9.41 -3.09
N GLU A 46 -10.56 -10.56 -2.43
CA GLU A 46 -9.59 -10.91 -1.39
C GLU A 46 -8.20 -11.19 -1.98
N GLU A 47 -8.11 -11.80 -3.17
CA GLU A 47 -6.85 -11.98 -3.90
C GLU A 47 -6.24 -10.63 -4.30
N LEU A 48 -7.05 -9.71 -4.86
CA LEU A 48 -6.60 -8.36 -5.18
C LEU A 48 -6.09 -7.58 -3.95
N TYR A 49 -6.74 -7.77 -2.81
CA TYR A 49 -6.30 -7.16 -1.56
C TYR A 49 -5.02 -7.80 -1.03
N LEU A 50 -4.88 -9.13 -1.11
CA LEU A 50 -3.66 -9.83 -0.74
C LEU A 50 -2.46 -9.38 -1.59
N ASP A 51 -2.66 -9.23 -2.89
CA ASP A 51 -1.64 -8.68 -3.78
C ASP A 51 -1.27 -7.23 -3.40
N HIS A 52 -2.26 -6.42 -3.05
CA HIS A 52 -2.03 -5.05 -2.61
C HIS A 52 -1.15 -4.99 -1.34
N ILE A 53 -1.42 -5.81 -0.32
CA ILE A 53 -0.62 -5.79 0.91
C ILE A 53 0.78 -6.36 0.71
N LEU A 54 0.95 -7.38 -0.13
CA LEU A 54 2.26 -7.98 -0.42
C LEU A 54 3.22 -7.00 -1.11
N LYS A 55 2.69 -6.02 -1.86
CA LYS A 55 3.51 -4.95 -2.46
C LYS A 55 4.24 -4.08 -1.44
N LYS A 56 3.82 -4.08 -0.17
CA LYS A 56 4.51 -3.37 0.92
C LYS A 56 5.84 -4.02 1.31
N LYS A 57 6.13 -5.23 0.80
CA LYS A 57 7.37 -5.98 1.01
C LYS A 57 7.72 -6.21 2.49
N VAL A 58 6.71 -6.26 3.34
CA VAL A 58 6.86 -6.65 4.76
C VAL A 58 6.84 -8.17 4.89
N PRO A 59 7.47 -8.76 5.92
CA PRO A 59 7.42 -10.20 6.13
C PRO A 59 5.98 -10.70 6.27
N LYS A 60 5.66 -11.85 5.67
CA LYS A 60 4.31 -12.44 5.72
C LYS A 60 3.81 -12.66 7.15
N GLU A 61 4.70 -12.93 8.10
CA GLU A 61 4.39 -13.15 9.51
C GLU A 61 3.76 -11.91 10.15
N VAL A 62 4.17 -10.72 9.72
CA VAL A 62 3.60 -9.44 10.18
C VAL A 62 2.18 -9.27 9.67
N ILE A 63 1.92 -9.66 8.42
CA ILE A 63 0.58 -9.68 7.82
C ILE A 63 -0.31 -10.69 8.55
N ILE A 64 0.19 -11.92 8.74
CA ILE A 64 -0.49 -12.99 9.47
C ILE A 64 -0.88 -12.51 10.88
N SER A 65 0.02 -11.85 11.60
CA SER A 65 -0.29 -11.31 12.93
C SER A 65 -1.44 -10.29 12.91
N GLY A 66 -1.51 -9.44 11.88
CA GLY A 66 -2.65 -8.54 11.69
C GLY A 66 -3.97 -9.29 11.43
N ILE A 67 -3.92 -10.32 10.59
CA ILE A 67 -5.08 -11.19 10.32
C ILE A 67 -5.56 -11.88 11.60
N GLU A 68 -4.65 -12.43 12.39
CA GLU A 68 -4.96 -13.08 13.67
C GLU A 68 -5.65 -12.13 14.65
N LYS A 69 -5.11 -10.93 14.83
CA LYS A 69 -5.68 -9.89 15.70
C LYS A 69 -7.13 -9.59 15.34
N TYR A 70 -7.44 -9.46 14.05
CA TYR A 70 -8.81 -9.24 13.60
C TYR A 70 -9.69 -10.49 13.84
N MET A 71 -9.26 -11.65 13.36
CA MET A 71 -10.07 -12.86 13.33
C MET A 71 -10.37 -13.41 14.73
N TYR A 72 -9.42 -13.34 15.66
CA TYR A 72 -9.64 -13.83 17.02
C TYR A 72 -10.55 -12.94 17.86
N ARG A 73 -10.71 -11.65 17.50
CA ARG A 73 -11.75 -10.79 18.10
C ARG A 73 -13.16 -11.17 17.66
N LEU A 74 -13.30 -11.88 16.53
CA LEU A 74 -14.58 -12.35 16.06
C LEU A 74 -14.94 -13.71 16.69
N PRO A 75 -16.21 -13.91 17.08
CA PRO A 75 -16.76 -15.25 17.31
C PRO A 75 -16.61 -16.13 16.06
N GLU A 76 -16.42 -17.44 16.23
CA GLU A 76 -16.14 -18.38 15.13
C GLU A 76 -17.18 -18.32 14.00
N PHE A 77 -18.47 -18.22 14.32
CA PHE A 77 -19.53 -18.13 13.31
C PHE A 77 -19.46 -16.85 12.45
N LYS A 78 -18.84 -15.78 12.95
CA LYS A 78 -18.59 -14.53 12.19
C LYS A 78 -17.32 -14.63 11.35
N ARG A 79 -16.31 -15.40 11.79
CA ARG A 79 -15.05 -15.60 11.03
C ARG A 79 -15.32 -16.12 9.62
N ARG A 80 -16.23 -17.08 9.47
CA ARG A 80 -16.63 -17.65 8.16
C ARG A 80 -17.06 -16.60 7.13
N LYS A 81 -17.63 -15.48 7.58
CA LYS A 81 -18.13 -14.39 6.73
C LYS A 81 -17.14 -13.23 6.60
N ALA A 82 -16.07 -13.20 7.38
CA ALA A 82 -15.05 -12.17 7.31
C ALA A 82 -14.35 -12.21 5.95
N MET A 83 -14.10 -11.06 5.36
CA MET A 83 -13.30 -10.94 4.14
C MET A 83 -11.90 -10.44 4.50
N LEU A 84 -10.87 -10.89 3.79
CA LEU A 84 -9.47 -10.58 4.13
C LEU A 84 -9.21 -9.07 4.27
N PHE A 85 -9.81 -8.26 3.39
CA PHE A 85 -9.65 -6.81 3.41
C PHE A 85 -10.27 -6.12 4.65
N MET A 86 -11.14 -6.81 5.39
CA MET A 86 -11.66 -6.29 6.67
C MET A 86 -10.56 -6.24 7.75
N CYS A 87 -9.47 -7.00 7.56
CA CYS A 87 -8.31 -7.01 8.43
C CYS A 87 -7.35 -5.82 8.16
N ASP A 88 -7.63 -4.91 7.22
CA ASP A 88 -6.67 -3.86 6.80
C ASP A 88 -6.13 -3.02 7.96
N ASN A 89 -7.00 -2.60 8.88
CA ASN A 89 -6.57 -1.80 10.02
C ASN A 89 -5.59 -2.55 10.94
N ASP A 90 -5.88 -3.82 11.25
CA ASP A 90 -5.00 -4.64 12.11
C ASP A 90 -3.70 -5.01 11.39
N ILE A 91 -3.75 -5.29 10.08
CA ILE A 91 -2.57 -5.52 9.25
C ILE A 91 -1.68 -4.28 9.24
N ASN A 92 -2.23 -3.09 8.97
CA ASN A 92 -1.46 -1.85 8.98
C ASN A 92 -0.88 -1.54 10.36
N THR A 93 -1.63 -1.79 11.43
CA THR A 93 -1.14 -1.63 12.80
C THR A 93 0.05 -2.56 13.07
N SER A 94 -0.06 -3.84 12.71
CA SER A 94 1.04 -4.81 12.85
C SER A 94 2.27 -4.41 12.03
N ILE A 95 2.08 -3.85 10.83
CA ILE A 95 3.17 -3.31 10.01
C ILE A 95 3.84 -2.14 10.72
N THR A 96 3.07 -1.14 11.17
CA THR A 96 3.60 0.01 11.90
C THR A 96 4.37 -0.42 13.15
N ASP A 97 3.83 -1.34 13.95
CA ASP A 97 4.50 -1.89 15.13
C ASP A 97 5.81 -2.59 14.77
N PHE A 98 5.81 -3.36 13.68
CA PHE A 98 7.01 -4.06 13.20
C PHE A 98 8.10 -3.07 12.78
N ILE A 99 7.77 -2.05 11.98
CA ILE A 99 8.71 -1.00 11.58
C ILE A 99 9.24 -0.30 12.83
N ARG A 100 8.37 0.16 13.74
CA ARG A 100 8.78 0.81 14.99
C ARG A 100 9.78 -0.04 15.77
N ARG A 101 9.55 -1.34 15.92
CA ARG A 101 10.45 -2.25 16.65
C ARG A 101 11.80 -2.42 15.97
N MET A 102 11.84 -2.51 14.64
CA MET A 102 13.11 -2.61 13.93
C MET A 102 14.00 -1.38 14.15
N TRP A 103 13.37 -0.21 14.26
CA TRP A 103 14.10 1.05 14.45
C TRP A 103 14.22 1.49 15.91
N ALA A 104 13.45 0.92 16.84
CA ALA A 104 13.52 1.21 18.27
C ALA A 104 14.92 0.96 18.86
N ASN A 105 15.68 0.04 18.27
CA ASN A 105 17.07 -0.22 18.65
C ASN A 105 18.06 0.84 18.15
N SER A 106 17.62 1.79 17.32
CA SER A 106 18.49 2.77 16.65
C SER A 106 18.32 4.21 17.15
N ASP A 107 17.08 4.68 17.44
CA ASP A 107 16.81 6.04 17.94
C ASP A 107 15.34 6.15 18.44
N GLU A 108 15.11 6.93 19.50
CA GLU A 108 13.77 7.34 19.96
C GLU A 108 13.03 8.13 18.86
N HIS A 109 13.77 8.81 17.97
CA HIS A 109 13.24 9.61 16.86
C HIS A 109 13.45 8.98 15.49
N TRP A 110 13.35 7.65 15.38
CA TRP A 110 13.59 6.92 14.12
C TRP A 110 12.87 7.48 12.88
N TYR A 111 11.65 8.01 13.07
CA TYR A 111 10.82 8.56 11.99
C TYR A 111 11.49 9.76 11.30
N ILE A 112 12.34 10.50 12.02
CA ILE A 112 13.08 11.65 11.52
C ILE A 112 14.09 11.22 10.45
N GLY A 113 14.96 10.26 10.79
CA GLY A 113 15.98 9.77 9.86
C GLY A 113 15.37 9.16 8.59
N ARG A 114 14.25 8.45 8.75
CA ARG A 114 13.46 7.91 7.64
C ARG A 114 12.84 9.00 6.78
N PHE A 115 12.19 9.98 7.40
CA PHE A 115 11.63 11.14 6.69
C PHE A 115 12.70 11.83 5.84
N ASP A 116 13.87 12.11 6.42
CA ASP A 116 15.00 12.72 5.71
C ASP A 116 15.49 11.89 4.53
N LEU A 117 15.54 10.56 4.67
CA LEU A 117 15.90 9.66 3.58
C LEU A 117 14.90 9.79 2.41
N HIS A 118 13.60 9.83 2.70
CA HIS A 118 12.57 10.03 1.67
C HIS A 118 12.71 11.40 0.99
N ILE A 119 12.87 12.48 1.76
CA ILE A 119 13.03 13.83 1.21
C ILE A 119 14.31 13.93 0.34
N LYS A 120 15.43 13.39 0.80
CA LYS A 120 16.69 13.34 0.03
C LYS A 120 16.52 12.52 -1.26
N ARG A 121 15.87 11.35 -1.18
CA ARG A 121 15.61 10.51 -2.35
C ARG A 121 14.72 11.25 -3.35
N LEU A 122 13.63 11.88 -2.92
CA LEU A 122 12.73 12.68 -3.78
C LEU A 122 13.48 13.77 -4.55
N LYS A 123 14.39 14.50 -3.88
CA LYS A 123 15.26 15.50 -4.51
C LYS A 123 16.25 14.88 -5.50
N TYR A 124 16.91 13.79 -5.09
CA TYR A 124 17.93 13.12 -5.89
C TYR A 124 17.38 12.63 -7.25
N ILE A 125 16.20 12.02 -7.25
CA ILE A 125 15.55 11.56 -8.48
C ILE A 125 14.74 12.67 -9.20
N GLY A 126 14.78 13.91 -8.70
CA GLY A 126 14.18 15.09 -9.33
C GLY A 126 12.64 15.15 -9.32
N LEU A 127 11.98 14.42 -8.41
CA LEU A 127 10.51 14.45 -8.31
C LEU A 127 9.99 15.76 -7.75
N ASP A 128 10.76 16.42 -6.90
CA ASP A 128 10.47 17.77 -6.40
C ASP A 128 10.27 18.76 -7.55
N LYS A 129 11.17 18.73 -8.54
CA LYS A 129 11.07 19.59 -9.74
C LYS A 129 9.98 19.12 -10.67
N LYS A 130 9.93 17.81 -10.98
CA LYS A 130 8.93 17.22 -11.88
C LYS A 130 7.50 17.57 -11.45
N TYR A 131 7.24 17.51 -10.15
CA TYR A 131 5.92 17.76 -9.57
C TYR A 131 5.81 19.11 -8.86
N ASN A 132 6.75 20.04 -9.05
CA ASN A 132 6.75 21.37 -8.42
C ASN A 132 6.43 21.34 -6.91
N ILE A 133 7.09 20.44 -6.17
CA ILE A 133 6.93 20.27 -4.73
C ILE A 133 8.05 21.05 -4.03
N SER A 134 7.69 22.05 -3.23
CA SER A 134 8.66 22.86 -2.48
C SER A 134 9.14 22.13 -1.23
N LEU A 135 9.98 21.09 -1.40
CA LEU A 135 10.49 20.27 -0.29
C LEU A 135 11.27 21.09 0.75
N ASP A 136 11.93 22.18 0.35
CA ASP A 136 12.67 23.06 1.28
C ASP A 136 11.76 23.88 2.20
N LYS A 137 10.46 23.98 1.87
CA LYS A 137 9.46 24.71 2.68
C LYS A 137 8.66 23.80 3.58
N ILE A 138 8.92 22.49 3.56
CA ILE A 138 8.19 21.53 4.38
C ILE A 138 8.74 21.65 5.82
N PRO A 139 7.88 21.95 6.82
CA PRO A 139 8.31 21.96 8.21
C PRO A 139 8.86 20.59 8.60
N TYR A 140 9.92 20.62 9.41
CA TYR A 140 10.46 19.39 9.95
C TYR A 140 9.45 18.75 10.91
N PRO A 141 9.17 17.44 10.78
CA PRO A 141 8.19 16.78 11.65
C PRO A 141 8.74 16.68 13.07
N THR A 142 7.86 16.91 14.05
CA THR A 142 8.15 16.80 15.49
C THR A 142 7.51 15.55 16.10
N THR A 143 6.65 14.87 15.35
CA THR A 143 6.02 13.61 15.72
C THR A 143 6.03 12.61 14.56
N GLU A 144 5.83 11.32 14.88
CA GLU A 144 5.70 10.27 13.89
C GLU A 144 4.49 10.51 12.97
N GLU A 145 3.37 10.95 13.54
CA GLU A 145 2.14 11.26 12.81
C GLU A 145 2.36 12.42 11.83
N GLU A 146 3.13 13.45 12.21
CA GLU A 146 3.47 14.57 11.33
C GLU A 146 4.35 14.12 10.16
N ALA A 147 5.33 13.25 10.41
CA ALA A 147 6.19 12.69 9.37
C ALA A 147 5.38 11.85 8.37
N ALA A 148 4.54 10.94 8.87
CA ALA A 148 3.69 10.08 8.06
C ALA A 148 2.67 10.91 7.25
N SER A 149 2.00 11.88 7.89
CA SER A 149 1.05 12.78 7.24
C SER A 149 1.69 13.60 6.14
N THR A 150 2.91 14.12 6.38
CA THR A 150 3.65 14.91 5.40
C THR A 150 4.06 14.08 4.18
N LEU A 151 4.58 12.87 4.38
CA LEU A 151 4.91 11.96 3.28
C LEU A 151 3.65 11.54 2.52
N ASN A 152 2.55 11.24 3.20
CA ASN A 152 1.28 10.91 2.56
C ASN A 152 0.72 12.09 1.73
N ARG A 153 0.89 13.33 2.21
CA ARG A 153 0.52 14.52 1.43
C ARG A 153 1.35 14.65 0.15
N ILE A 154 2.67 14.44 0.23
CA ILE A 154 3.55 14.42 -0.94
C ILE A 154 3.10 13.32 -1.92
N LYS A 155 2.88 12.10 -1.40
CA LYS A 155 2.40 10.94 -2.15
C LYS A 155 1.10 11.25 -2.89
N LYS A 156 0.13 11.88 -2.21
CA LYS A 156 -1.15 12.29 -2.78
C LYS A 156 -0.99 13.34 -3.88
N GLN A 157 -0.16 14.37 -3.67
CA GLN A 157 0.12 15.40 -4.69
C GLN A 157 0.73 14.79 -5.96
N ILE A 158 1.63 13.82 -5.80
CA ILE A 158 2.23 13.09 -6.93
C ILE A 158 1.16 12.25 -7.64
N PHE A 159 0.34 11.53 -6.88
CA PHE A 159 -0.75 10.74 -7.42
C PHE A 159 -1.75 11.59 -8.22
N GLU A 160 -2.22 12.72 -7.67
CA GLU A 160 -3.18 13.60 -8.36
C GLU A 160 -2.64 14.05 -9.72
N LYS A 161 -1.37 14.47 -9.78
CA LYS A 161 -0.73 14.89 -11.03
C LYS A 161 -0.56 13.76 -12.03
N GLU A 162 -0.17 12.57 -11.58
CA GLU A 162 -0.04 11.42 -12.47
C GLU A 162 -1.41 10.90 -12.91
N TRP A 163 -2.40 10.92 -12.03
CA TRP A 163 -3.79 10.57 -12.32
C TRP A 163 -4.36 11.47 -13.41
N ASP A 164 -4.20 12.79 -13.29
CA ASP A 164 -4.73 13.74 -14.27
C ASP A 164 -4.19 13.53 -15.69
N LEU A 165 -2.96 13.01 -15.81
CA LEU A 165 -2.32 12.70 -17.09
C LEU A 165 -2.79 11.39 -17.74
N LEU A 166 -3.47 10.50 -17.00
CA LEU A 166 -3.97 9.24 -17.55
C LEU A 166 -5.18 9.48 -18.47
N SER A 167 -5.28 8.72 -19.56
CA SER A 167 -6.50 8.72 -20.37
C SER A 167 -7.71 8.23 -19.57
N GLN A 168 -8.89 8.63 -20.02
CA GLN A 168 -10.15 8.18 -19.41
C GLN A 168 -10.31 6.66 -19.47
N GLU A 169 -9.79 6.02 -20.52
CA GLU A 169 -9.81 4.56 -20.66
C GLU A 169 -8.99 3.89 -19.55
N THR A 170 -7.74 4.33 -19.34
CA THR A 170 -6.87 3.80 -18.27
C THR A 170 -7.50 4.04 -16.89
N LYS A 171 -8.05 5.24 -16.64
CA LYS A 171 -8.77 5.55 -15.39
C LYS A 171 -9.94 4.59 -15.18
N SER A 172 -10.77 4.38 -16.20
CA SER A 172 -11.91 3.47 -16.13
C SER A 172 -11.46 2.03 -15.83
N MET A 173 -10.39 1.54 -16.46
CA MET A 173 -9.86 0.20 -16.19
C MET A 173 -9.41 0.04 -14.72
N ILE A 174 -8.69 1.03 -14.17
CA ILE A 174 -8.25 1.01 -12.77
C ILE A 174 -9.46 1.05 -11.82
N LEU A 175 -10.44 1.92 -12.08
CA LEU A 175 -11.64 2.04 -11.26
C LEU A 175 -12.47 0.76 -11.27
N GLN A 176 -12.61 0.11 -12.43
CA GLN A 176 -13.30 -1.18 -12.59
C GLN A 176 -12.59 -2.30 -11.81
N LYS A 177 -11.26 -2.38 -11.89
CA LYS A 177 -10.47 -3.38 -11.15
C LYS A 177 -10.76 -3.37 -9.66
N TYR A 178 -10.89 -2.19 -9.07
CA TYR A 178 -11.10 -2.02 -7.62
C TYR A 178 -12.57 -1.82 -7.24
N GLU A 179 -13.52 -1.96 -8.15
CA GLU A 179 -14.93 -1.63 -7.93
C GLU A 179 -15.55 -2.32 -6.70
N LYS A 180 -15.11 -3.55 -6.40
CA LYS A 180 -15.58 -4.32 -5.23
C LYS A 180 -15.32 -3.64 -3.89
N PHE A 181 -14.39 -2.69 -3.83
CA PHE A 181 -14.04 -1.96 -2.61
C PHE A 181 -14.76 -0.62 -2.48
N LYS A 182 -15.62 -0.22 -3.43
CA LYS A 182 -16.29 1.10 -3.44
C LYS A 182 -17.10 1.41 -2.17
N ASN A 183 -17.58 0.38 -1.48
CA ASN A 183 -18.28 0.52 -0.19
C ASN A 183 -17.33 0.74 1.01
N PHE A 184 -16.02 0.71 0.79
CA PHE A 184 -14.94 0.94 1.73
C PHE A 184 -14.05 2.08 1.20
N PRO A 185 -14.53 3.34 1.25
CA PRO A 185 -13.94 4.45 0.49
C PRO A 185 -12.46 4.69 0.79
N GLU A 186 -12.06 4.63 2.06
CA GLU A 186 -10.66 4.82 2.46
C GLU A 186 -9.73 3.75 1.86
N LEU A 187 -10.15 2.48 1.89
CA LEU A 187 -9.39 1.39 1.28
C LEU A 187 -9.40 1.48 -0.25
N TYR A 188 -10.54 1.83 -0.85
CA TYR A 188 -10.67 2.00 -2.29
C TYR A 188 -9.71 3.06 -2.85
N ASP A 189 -9.74 4.25 -2.26
CA ASP A 189 -8.88 5.37 -2.67
C ASP A 189 -7.40 5.01 -2.48
N LYS A 190 -7.06 4.36 -1.37
CA LYS A 190 -5.71 3.87 -1.08
C LYS A 190 -5.23 2.83 -2.10
N MET A 191 -6.06 1.85 -2.44
CA MET A 191 -5.70 0.81 -3.42
C MET A 191 -5.49 1.38 -4.82
N ILE A 192 -6.30 2.36 -5.24
CA ILE A 192 -6.12 3.07 -6.51
C ILE A 192 -4.81 3.86 -6.52
N MET A 193 -4.58 4.66 -5.47
CA MET A 193 -3.37 5.45 -5.33
C MET A 193 -2.12 4.56 -5.35
N ASP A 194 -2.10 3.51 -4.55
CA ASP A 194 -0.97 2.57 -4.46
C ASP A 194 -0.78 1.80 -5.77
N HIS A 195 -1.85 1.46 -6.51
CA HIS A 195 -1.72 0.85 -7.83
C HIS A 195 -0.94 1.76 -8.78
N VAL A 196 -1.39 3.01 -8.93
CA VAL A 196 -0.80 3.96 -9.88
C VAL A 196 0.65 4.24 -9.51
N LEU A 197 0.92 4.48 -8.22
CA LEU A 197 2.27 4.77 -7.76
C LEU A 197 3.20 3.56 -7.85
N HIS A 198 2.72 2.35 -7.57
CA HIS A 198 3.52 1.13 -7.71
C HIS A 198 3.93 0.89 -9.17
N VAL A 199 3.02 1.10 -10.13
CA VAL A 199 3.36 0.97 -11.56
C VAL A 199 4.50 1.92 -11.96
N LEU A 200 4.53 3.11 -11.35
CA LEU A 200 5.56 4.14 -11.53
C LEU A 200 6.80 3.95 -10.63
N ASN A 201 6.87 2.87 -9.83
CA ASN A 201 7.92 2.61 -8.84
C ASN A 201 8.07 3.73 -7.78
N LEU A 202 6.95 4.28 -7.32
CA LEU A 202 6.85 5.37 -6.33
C LEU A 202 6.17 4.94 -5.01
N ASP A 203 5.95 3.64 -4.83
CA ASP A 203 5.37 3.03 -3.64
C ASP A 203 6.24 3.19 -2.37
N TRP A 204 7.54 3.44 -2.54
CA TRP A 204 8.48 3.73 -1.45
C TRP A 204 8.22 5.08 -0.74
N ILE A 205 7.33 5.94 -1.22
CA ILE A 205 7.02 7.24 -0.58
C ILE A 205 6.02 7.01 0.57
N ASP A 206 6.44 6.24 1.58
CA ASP A 206 5.63 5.87 2.73
C ASP A 206 6.55 5.55 3.90
N LEU A 207 6.27 6.16 5.05
CA LEU A 207 7.09 6.04 6.25
C LEU A 207 7.22 4.57 6.72
N TYR A 208 6.22 3.73 6.44
CA TYR A 208 6.12 2.36 6.93
C TYR A 208 6.47 1.29 5.89
N THR A 209 7.16 1.64 4.80
CA THR A 209 7.61 0.69 3.77
C THR A 209 9.07 0.26 3.94
N LEU A 210 9.39 -1.01 3.66
CA LEU A 210 10.79 -1.46 3.61
C LEU A 210 11.41 -1.05 2.27
N SER A 211 11.90 0.19 2.21
CA SER A 211 12.47 0.85 1.02
C SER A 211 13.99 0.81 0.95
#